data_AF-A0A174TZY7-F1
#
_entry.id   AF-A0A174TZY7-F1
#
_cell.length_a   1.000
_cell.length_b   1.000
_cell.length_c   1.000
_cell.angle_alpha   90.00
_cell.angle_beta   90.00
_cell.angle_gamma   90.00
#
_symmetry.space_group_name_H-M   'P 1'
#
loop_
_entity.id
_entity.type
_entity.pdbx_description
1 polymer ?
#
loop_
_entity_poly.entity_id
_entity_poly.type
_entity_poly.pdbx_seq_one_letter_code
_entity_poly.pdbx_strand_id
1 'polypeptide(L)' 'MKKVVLAIDSFKGCLSSIEADKTAEQGIKIVCPDCEVISLADSFFTSRE' A
#
# COMPACT_ATOMS: atom_id res chain seq x y z
N MET A 1 5.61 11.10 14.46
CA MET A 1 5.30 10.71 13.07
C MET A 1 5.09 9.19 13.05
N LYS A 2 3.91 8.71 12.65
CA LYS A 2 3.63 7.27 12.56
C LYS A 2 3.92 6.81 11.14
N LYS A 3 4.53 5.64 11.00
CA LYS A 3 4.83 5.00 9.71
C LYS A 3 4.08 3.69 9.62
N VAL A 4 3.51 3.41 8.45
CA VAL A 4 2.86 2.15 8.13
C VAL A 4 3.47 1.59 6.87
N VAL A 5 3.94 0.35 6.93
CA VAL A 5 4.46 -0.39 5.78
C VAL A 5 3.38 -1.33 5.30
N LEU A 6 3.02 -1.23 4.02
CA LEU A 6 2.09 -2.12 3.35
C LEU A 6 2.87 -3.11 2.51
N ALA A 7 2.57 -4.39 2.71
CA ALA A 7 3.22 -5.52 2.05
C ALA A 7 2.15 -6.59 1.78
N ILE A 8 1.06 -6.20 1.13
CA ILE A 8 -0.11 -7.06 0.92
C ILE A 8 0.13 -7.91 -0.33
N ASP A 9 -0.04 -9.23 -0.19
CA ASP A 9 -0.03 -10.13 -1.34
C ASP A 9 -1.34 -10.02 -2.13
N SER A 10 -1.31 -10.44 -3.38
CA SER A 10 -2.47 -10.42 -4.27
C SER A 10 -3.62 -11.27 -3.72
N PHE A 11 -4.83 -10.79 -3.94
CA PHE A 11 -6.05 -11.56 -3.75
C PHE A 11 -6.38 -12.23 -5.09
N LYS A 12 -5.99 -13.50 -5.22
CA LYS A 12 -6.12 -14.26 -6.47
C LYS A 12 -7.55 -14.21 -7.03
N GLY A 13 -7.69 -13.67 -8.25
CA GLY A 13 -8.98 -13.52 -8.93
C GLY A 13 -9.81 -12.30 -8.50
N CYS A 14 -9.25 -11.40 -7.69
CA CYS A 14 -9.93 -10.21 -7.19
C CYS A 14 -9.07 -8.95 -7.30
N LEU A 15 -7.99 -8.84 -6.52
CA LEU A 15 -7.13 -7.65 -6.47
C LEU A 15 -5.66 -8.04 -6.66
N SER A 16 -4.94 -7.26 -7.44
CA SER A 16 -3.48 -7.27 -7.44
C SER A 16 -2.94 -6.73 -6.11
N SER A 17 -1.68 -7.04 -5.78
CA SER A 17 -0.99 -6.50 -4.61
C SER A 17 -0.98 -4.97 -4.58
N ILE A 18 -0.85 -4.32 -5.75
CA ILE A 18 -0.85 -2.86 -5.89
C ILE A 18 -2.23 -2.27 -5.53
N GLU A 19 -3.31 -2.88 -6.03
CA GLU A 19 -4.67 -2.43 -5.71
C GLU A 19 -4.98 -2.61 -4.23
N ALA A 20 -4.58 -3.75 -3.65
CA ALA A 20 -4.75 -4.00 -2.22
C ALA A 20 -4.01 -2.97 -1.35
N ASP A 21 -2.74 -2.68 -1.66
CA ASP A 21 -1.96 -1.65 -0.96
C ASP A 21 -2.60 -0.26 -1.12
N LYS A 22 -3.05 0.12 -2.33
CA LYS A 22 -3.72 1.42 -2.56
C LYS A 22 -5.01 1.56 -1.77
N THR A 23 -5.84 0.52 -1.73
CA THR A 23 -7.08 0.53 -0.93
C THR A 23 -6.78 0.64 0.56
N ALA A 24 -5.77 -0.09 1.05
CA ALA A 24 -5.33 0.01 2.44
C ALA A 24 -4.79 1.40 2.80
N GLU A 25 -3.98 2.02 1.92
CA GLU A 25 -3.47 3.37 2.09
C GLU A 25 -4.62 4.39 2.22
N GLN A 26 -5.63 4.31 1.35
CA GLN A 26 -6.81 5.18 1.43
C GLN A 26 -7.53 5.04 2.78
N GLY A 27 -7.74 3.81 3.24
CA GLY A 27 -8.34 3.55 4.56
C GLY A 27 -7.51 4.12 5.71
N ILE A 28 -6.19 3.97 5.65
CA ILE A 28 -5.27 4.52 6.66
C ILE A 28 -5.35 6.05 6.69
N LYS A 29 -5.32 6.72 5.53
CA LYS A 29 -5.35 8.18 5.45
C LYS A 29 -6.67 8.78 5.95
N ILE A 30 -7.78 8.04 5.87
CA ILE A 30 -9.06 8.47 6.45
C ILE A 30 -9.00 8.54 7.99
N VAL A 31 -8.33 7.57 8.63
CA VAL A 31 -8.25 7.46 10.10
C VAL A 31 -7.04 8.19 10.69
N CYS A 32 -5.94 8.24 9.94
CA CYS A 32 -4.66 8.83 10.34
C CYS A 32 -4.05 9.59 9.14
N PRO A 33 -4.52 10.81 8.86
CA PRO A 33 -4.09 11.58 7.68
C PRO A 33 -2.61 11.96 7.71
N ASP A 34 -2.03 12.12 8.90
CA ASP A 34 -0.62 12.49 9.10
C ASP A 34 0.33 11.26 9.10
N CYS A 35 -0.18 10.08 8.74
CA CYS A 35 0.61 8.87 8.64
C CYS A 35 1.40 8.84 7.34
N GLU A 36 2.70 8.52 7.43
CA GLU A 36 3.50 8.17 6.27
C GLU A 36 3.24 6.70 5.93
N VAL A 37 2.71 6.45 4.73
CA VAL A 37 2.41 5.10 4.24
C VAL A 37 3.43 4.73 3.17
N ILE A 38 4.04 3.56 3.31
CA ILE A 38 5.05 3.03 2.39
C ILE A 38 4.50 1.72 1.81
N SER A 39 4.15 1.72 0.53
CA SER A 39 3.73 0.50 -0.19
C SER A 39 4.94 -0.21 -0.78
N LEU A 40 5.13 -1.48 -0.41
CA LEU A 40 6.14 -2.35 -1.01
C LEU A 40 5.71 -2.91 -2.36
N ALA A 41 4.40 -3.04 -2.62
CA ALA A 41 3.90 -3.48 -3.91
C ALA A 41 4.21 -2.46 -5.04
N ASP A 42 4.17 -1.16 -4.73
CA ASP A 42 4.45 -0.09 -5.69
C ASP A 42 5.97 0.24 -5.79
N SER A 43 6.68 0.23 -4.65
CA SER A 43 8.12 0.55 -4.61
C SER A 43 9.01 -0.53 -5.25
N PHE A 44 8.60 -1.80 -5.27
CA PHE A 44 9.29 -2.84 -6.04
C PHE A 44 9.20 -2.62 -7.56
N PHE A 45 8.15 -1.96 -8.04
CA PHE A 45 7.93 -1.70 -9.47
C PHE A 45 8.79 -0.52 -9.94
N THR A 46 8.77 0.58 -9.19
CA THR A 46 9.58 1.79 -9.47
C THR A 46 11.09 1.58 -9.32
N SER A 47 11.53 0.57 -8.56
CA SER A 47 12.96 0.21 -8.45
C SER A 47 13.50 -0.61 -9.63
N ARG A 48 12.61 -1.10 -10.52
CA ARG A 48 12.95 -1.93 -11.67
C ARG A 48 12.89 -1.18 -13.01
N GLU A 49 12.49 0.08 -13.01
CA GLU A 49 12.55 1.00 -14.16
C GLU A 49 13.85 1.83 -14.18
#